data_AF-A0AAD1QWX3-F1
#
_entry.id   AF-A0AAD1QWX3-F1
#
_cell.length_a   1.000
_cell.length_b   1.000
_cell.length_c   1.000
_cell.angle_alpha   90.00
_cell.angle_beta   90.00
_cell.angle_gamma   90.00
#
_symmetry.space_group_name_H-M   'P 1'
#
loop_
_entity.id
_entity.type
_entity.pdbx_description
1 polymer ?
#
loop_
_entity_poly.entity_id
_entity_poly.type
_entity_poly.pdbx_seq_one_letter_code
_entity_poly.pdbx_strand_id
1 'polypeptide(L)'
;MGVWGFVKTQFVVHLLIGFVFVLSGLIINFIQLCTVPLWSINKQAYRRLNCRLAYSLWSQLVMLLEWWSGTKCTLFTDQQTVDHFGKEHVIIILNHNFEIDFLCGWTMCERFGVLGSSKVLAKKELLMVPLIGWTWYFLEIVFCKRKWEEDRDTVMHGLQNLRDYPEYMWEILQCGTF
;
A
#
# COMPACT_ATOMS: atom_id res chain seq x y z
N MET A 1 -4.00 -28.03 19.35
CA MET A 1 -4.07 -26.57 19.11
C MET A 1 -4.09 -25.86 20.46
N GLY A 2 -3.18 -24.92 20.70
CA GLY A 2 -3.24 -24.11 21.92
C GLY A 2 -4.44 -23.15 21.89
N VAL A 3 -4.76 -22.50 23.02
CA VAL A 3 -5.86 -21.52 23.14
C VAL A 3 -5.81 -20.47 22.02
N TRP A 4 -4.61 -19.96 21.71
CA TRP A 4 -4.41 -19.00 20.63
C TRP A 4 -4.75 -19.55 19.24
N GLY A 5 -4.36 -20.81 18.97
CA GLY A 5 -4.71 -21.47 17.72
C GLY A 5 -6.22 -21.68 17.58
N PHE A 6 -6.92 -21.97 18.68
CA PHE A 6 -8.38 -22.09 18.69
C PHE A 6 -9.06 -20.74 18.44
N VAL A 7 -8.59 -19.64 19.05
CA VAL A 7 -9.12 -18.29 18.80
C VAL A 7 -9.00 -17.92 17.32
N LYS A 8 -7.87 -18.26 16.69
CA LYS A 8 -7.63 -17.99 15.26
C LYS A 8 -8.55 -18.75 14.31
N THR A 9 -9.22 -19.82 14.74
CA THR A 9 -10.17 -20.54 13.89
C THR A 9 -11.61 -20.03 14.04
N GLN A 10 -11.89 -19.14 15.00
CA GLN A 10 -13.24 -18.70 15.29
C GLN A 10 -13.77 -17.75 14.23
N PHE A 11 -14.87 -18.12 13.59
CA PHE A 11 -15.55 -17.30 12.58
C PHE A 11 -15.95 -15.91 13.10
N VAL A 12 -16.41 -15.82 14.34
CA VAL A 12 -16.78 -14.54 14.98
C VAL A 12 -15.59 -13.58 15.05
N VAL A 13 -14.39 -14.10 15.27
CA VAL A 13 -13.18 -13.26 15.34
C VAL A 13 -12.80 -12.75 13.94
N HIS A 14 -12.89 -13.60 12.91
CA HIS A 14 -12.70 -13.17 11.52
C HIS A 14 -13.72 -12.10 11.09
N LEU A 15 -15.00 -12.26 11.48
CA LEU A 15 -16.02 -11.25 11.25
C LEU A 15 -15.69 -9.92 11.94
N LEU A 16 -15.24 -9.97 13.19
CA LEU A 16 -14.84 -8.78 13.94
C LEU A 16 -13.66 -8.06 13.27
N ILE A 17 -12.64 -8.79 12.84
CA ILE A 17 -11.50 -8.25 12.09
C ILE A 17 -11.98 -7.56 10.80
N GLY A 18 -12.80 -8.25 10.01
CA GLY A 18 -13.37 -7.70 8.78
C GLY A 18 -14.22 -6.46 9.03
N PHE A 19 -15.04 -6.47 10.07
CA PHE A 19 -15.86 -5.32 10.48
C PHE A 19 -14.99 -4.12 10.85
N VAL A 20 -13.94 -4.31 11.65
CA VAL A 20 -13.00 -3.25 12.02
C VAL A 20 -12.30 -2.67 10.79
N PHE A 21 -11.84 -3.53 9.87
CA PHE A 21 -11.21 -3.09 8.63
C PHE A 21 -12.16 -2.26 7.75
N VAL A 22 -13.40 -2.73 7.56
CA VAL A 22 -14.40 -2.02 6.76
C VAL A 22 -14.79 -0.69 7.40
N LEU A 23 -15.09 -0.68 8.70
CA LEU A 23 -15.49 0.53 9.41
C LEU A 23 -14.37 1.57 9.42
N SER A 24 -13.14 1.16 9.75
CA SER A 24 -11.98 2.06 9.73
C SER A 24 -11.68 2.56 8.33
N GLY A 25 -11.77 1.71 7.30
CA GLY A 25 -11.61 2.09 5.90
C GLY A 25 -12.64 3.15 5.46
N LEU A 26 -13.91 3.00 5.82
CA LEU A 26 -14.96 3.97 5.50
C LEU A 26 -14.69 5.32 6.18
N ILE A 27 -14.32 5.31 7.46
CA ILE A 27 -13.96 6.52 8.21
C ILE A 27 -12.75 7.20 7.56
N ILE A 28 -11.71 6.43 7.22
CA ILE A 28 -10.50 6.92 6.57
C ILE A 28 -10.85 7.55 5.23
N ASN A 29 -11.58 6.87 4.34
CA ASN A 29 -11.95 7.44 3.04
C ASN A 29 -12.80 8.69 3.16
N PHE A 30 -13.70 8.76 4.15
CA PHE A 30 -14.44 9.99 4.43
C PHE A 30 -13.50 11.14 4.79
N ILE A 31 -12.54 10.89 5.69
CA ILE A 31 -11.53 11.90 6.04
C ILE A 31 -10.69 12.28 4.81
N GLN A 32 -10.25 11.32 4.01
CA GLN A 32 -9.47 11.57 2.78
C GLN A 32 -10.25 12.44 1.80
N LEU A 33 -11.56 12.19 1.64
CA LEU A 33 -12.43 13.05 0.84
C LEU A 33 -12.46 14.49 1.39
N CYS A 34 -12.54 14.65 2.71
CA CYS A 34 -12.43 15.96 3.36
C CYS A 34 -11.05 16.62 3.19
N THR A 35 -10.00 15.87 2.85
CA THR A 35 -8.67 16.45 2.56
C THR A 35 -8.56 17.05 1.16
N VAL A 36 -9.47 16.79 0.23
CA VAL A 36 -9.36 17.27 -1.17
C VAL A 36 -9.14 18.79 -1.29
N PRO A 37 -9.82 19.68 -0.54
CA PRO A 37 -9.54 21.12 -0.59
C PRO A 37 -8.10 21.47 -0.19
N LEU A 38 -7.49 20.68 0.70
CA LEU A 38 -6.09 20.86 1.11
C LEU A 38 -5.13 20.61 -0.06
N TRP A 39 -5.49 19.78 -1.04
CA TRP A 39 -4.65 19.52 -2.22
C TRP A 39 -4.36 20.81 -2.99
N SER A 40 -5.38 21.67 -3.18
CA SER A 40 -5.25 22.94 -3.90
C SER A 40 -4.52 24.02 -3.11
N ILE A 41 -4.59 24.00 -1.77
CA ILE A 41 -3.95 24.99 -0.90
C ILE A 41 -2.50 24.59 -0.59
N ASN A 42 -2.29 23.33 -0.23
CA ASN A 42 -1.00 22.77 0.15
C ASN A 42 -0.95 21.27 -0.18
N LYS A 43 -0.56 20.98 -1.42
CA LYS A 43 -0.37 19.62 -1.95
C LYS A 43 0.52 18.75 -1.06
N GLN A 44 1.55 19.33 -0.46
CA GLN A 44 2.51 18.59 0.38
C GLN A 44 1.86 18.16 1.70
N ALA A 45 1.08 19.04 2.35
CA ALA A 45 0.32 18.70 3.54
C ALA A 45 -0.75 17.64 3.24
N TYR A 46 -1.45 17.77 2.10
CA TYR A 46 -2.41 16.76 1.62
C TYR A 46 -1.75 15.38 1.50
N ARG A 47 -0.58 15.29 0.86
CA ARG A 47 0.14 14.02 0.66
C ARG A 47 0.57 13.39 1.98
N ARG A 48 1.18 14.17 2.88
CA ARG A 48 1.61 13.67 4.21
C ARG A 48 0.44 13.15 5.03
N LEU A 49 -0.68 13.87 5.02
CA LEU A 49 -1.88 13.47 5.75
C LEU A 49 -2.46 12.16 5.18
N ASN A 50 -2.60 12.08 3.86
CA ASN A 50 -3.09 10.87 3.20
C ASN A 50 -2.16 9.67 3.40
N CYS A 51 -0.84 9.85 3.49
CA CYS A 51 0.08 8.77 3.83
C CYS A 51 -0.17 8.20 5.23
N ARG A 52 -0.43 9.06 6.22
CA ARG A 52 -0.73 8.62 7.60
C ARG A 52 -2.08 7.90 7.70
N LEU A 53 -3.08 8.40 6.97
CA LEU A 53 -4.38 7.75 6.85
C LEU A 53 -4.25 6.37 6.18
N ALA A 54 -3.49 6.28 5.09
CA ALA A 54 -3.22 5.02 4.42
C ALA A 54 -2.44 4.02 5.28
N TYR A 55 -1.41 4.48 6.00
CA TYR A 55 -0.68 3.67 6.98
C TYR A 55 -1.63 2.98 7.97
N SER A 56 -2.62 3.71 8.47
CA SER A 56 -3.60 3.20 9.43
C SER A 56 -4.47 2.07 8.86
N LEU A 57 -4.66 2.03 7.53
CA LEU A 57 -5.38 0.95 6.85
C LEU A 57 -4.45 -0.22 6.50
N TRP A 58 -3.28 0.07 5.94
CA TRP A 58 -2.32 -0.96 5.51
C TRP A 58 -1.69 -1.73 6.67
N SER A 59 -1.42 -1.07 7.79
CA SER A 59 -0.89 -1.72 9.00
C SER A 59 -1.81 -2.82 9.52
N GLN A 60 -3.13 -2.71 9.33
CA GLN A 60 -4.07 -3.78 9.67
C GLN A 60 -3.84 -5.03 8.83
N LEU A 61 -3.57 -4.87 7.53
CA LEU A 61 -3.29 -5.98 6.62
C LEU A 61 -1.91 -6.59 6.88
N VAL A 62 -0.89 -5.78 7.16
CA VAL A 62 0.45 -6.25 7.55
C VAL A 62 0.37 -7.03 8.87
N MET A 63 -0.40 -6.53 9.85
CA MET A 63 -0.65 -7.23 11.11
C MET A 63 -1.32 -8.58 10.89
N LEU A 64 -2.28 -8.68 9.95
CA LEU A 64 -2.88 -9.97 9.60
C LEU A 64 -1.86 -10.93 8.95
N LEU A 65 -0.97 -10.42 8.10
CA LEU A 65 0.07 -11.25 7.52
C LEU A 65 1.06 -11.74 8.57
N GLU A 66 1.73 -10.85 9.30
CA GLU A 66 2.80 -11.26 10.19
C GLU A 66 2.28 -11.90 11.48
N TRP A 67 1.38 -11.22 12.20
CA TRP A 67 0.97 -11.63 13.55
C TRP A 67 -0.16 -12.66 13.53
N TRP A 68 -1.16 -12.45 12.66
CA TRP A 68 -2.30 -13.37 12.60
C TRP A 68 -1.96 -14.65 11.86
N SER A 69 -1.33 -14.59 10.69
CA SER A 69 -0.97 -15.82 9.95
C SER A 69 0.33 -16.46 10.45
N GLY A 70 1.22 -15.69 11.10
CA GLY A 70 2.55 -16.17 11.51
C GLY A 70 3.55 -16.23 10.35
N THR A 71 3.22 -15.60 9.22
CA THR A 71 4.10 -15.48 8.05
C THR A 71 5.38 -14.74 8.44
N LYS A 72 6.53 -15.30 8.05
CA LYS A 72 7.84 -14.68 8.21
C LYS A 72 8.38 -14.28 6.85
N CYS A 73 8.45 -12.98 6.60
CA CYS A 73 9.15 -12.45 5.45
C CYS A 73 10.61 -12.15 5.82
N THR A 74 11.56 -12.72 5.09
CA THR A 74 13.01 -12.50 5.30
C THR A 74 13.59 -11.83 4.06
N LEU A 75 14.29 -10.72 4.25
CA LEU A 75 15.00 -10.00 3.18
C LEU A 75 16.48 -10.36 3.26
N PHE A 76 17.05 -10.79 2.13
CA PHE A 76 18.47 -11.07 2.00
C PHE A 76 19.11 -10.01 1.12
N THR A 77 20.06 -9.25 1.67
CA THR A 77 20.83 -8.21 0.98
C THR A 77 22.09 -7.91 1.78
N ASP A 78 23.04 -7.19 1.18
CA ASP A 78 24.23 -6.71 1.88
C ASP A 78 23.92 -5.52 2.81
N GLN A 79 24.74 -5.32 3.84
CA GLN A 79 24.50 -4.25 4.83
C GLN A 79 24.56 -2.85 4.22
N GLN A 80 25.40 -2.64 3.20
CA GLN A 80 25.52 -1.34 2.56
C GLN A 80 24.18 -0.95 1.93
N THR A 81 23.48 -1.88 1.27
CA THR A 81 22.14 -1.65 0.73
C THR A 81 21.10 -1.37 1.83
N VAL A 82 21.14 -2.09 2.96
CA VAL A 82 20.21 -1.87 4.09
C VAL A 82 20.28 -0.44 4.61
N ASP A 83 21.47 0.16 4.63
CA ASP A 83 21.67 1.50 5.16
C ASP A 83 20.93 2.59 4.36
N HIS A 84 20.51 2.30 3.12
CA HIS A 84 19.72 3.18 2.27
C HIS A 84 18.19 2.98 2.41
N PHE A 85 17.73 1.87 3.00
CA PHE A 85 16.30 1.58 3.07
C PHE A 85 15.51 2.61 3.89
N GLY A 86 14.36 3.02 3.35
CA GLY A 86 13.50 4.03 3.94
C GLY A 86 14.06 5.46 3.91
N LYS A 87 15.20 5.71 3.25
CA LYS A 87 15.88 7.02 3.21
C LYS A 87 15.93 7.64 1.81
N GLU A 88 15.34 6.98 0.82
CA GLU A 88 15.25 7.47 -0.56
C GLU A 88 14.01 6.92 -1.27
N HIS A 89 13.66 7.55 -2.39
CA HIS A 89 12.61 7.02 -3.27
C HIS A 89 13.15 5.82 -4.04
N VAL A 90 12.39 4.73 -4.05
CA VAL A 90 12.80 3.46 -4.64
C VAL A 90 11.70 2.94 -5.57
N ILE A 91 12.12 2.45 -6.73
CA ILE A 91 11.29 1.62 -7.60
C ILE A 91 11.74 0.17 -7.40
N ILE A 92 10.84 -0.66 -6.90
CA ILE A 92 11.10 -2.08 -6.60
C ILE A 92 10.49 -2.90 -7.72
N ILE A 93 11.31 -3.61 -8.49
CA ILE A 93 10.84 -4.53 -9.52
C ILE A 93 10.82 -5.93 -8.93
N LEU A 94 9.62 -6.52 -8.85
CA LEU A 94 9.38 -7.85 -8.30
C LEU A 94 8.88 -8.78 -9.40
N ASN A 95 9.30 -10.04 -9.36
CA ASN A 95 8.56 -11.09 -10.04
C ASN A 95 7.23 -11.34 -9.31
N HIS A 96 6.15 -11.56 -10.06
CA HIS A 96 4.83 -11.84 -9.48
C HIS A 96 4.45 -13.31 -9.67
N ASN A 97 4.46 -14.07 -8.57
CA ASN A 97 4.11 -15.50 -8.56
C ASN A 97 2.87 -15.78 -7.73
N PHE A 98 2.62 -15.01 -6.67
CA PHE A 98 1.52 -15.25 -5.74
C PHE A 98 0.74 -13.97 -5.45
N GLU A 99 -0.55 -14.11 -5.18
CA GLU A 99 -1.43 -12.98 -4.86
C GLU A 99 -0.95 -12.19 -3.62
N ILE A 100 -0.30 -12.87 -2.67
CA ILE A 100 0.20 -12.27 -1.43
C ILE A 100 1.54 -11.54 -1.59
N ASP A 101 2.18 -11.58 -2.76
CA ASP A 101 3.48 -10.94 -3.01
C ASP A 101 3.45 -9.46 -2.62
N PHE A 102 2.32 -8.80 -2.88
CA PHE A 102 2.14 -7.39 -2.55
C PHE A 102 2.13 -7.15 -1.03
N LEU A 103 1.51 -8.04 -0.26
CA LEU A 103 1.44 -7.95 1.20
C LEU A 103 2.80 -8.27 1.85
N CYS A 104 3.57 -9.19 1.25
CA CYS A 104 4.97 -9.42 1.60
C CYS A 104 5.84 -8.17 1.34
N GLY A 105 5.61 -7.48 0.22
CA GLY A 105 6.26 -6.19 -0.07
C GLY A 105 5.92 -5.12 0.97
N TRP A 106 4.64 -4.98 1.34
CA TRP A 106 4.20 -4.08 2.40
C TRP A 106 4.80 -4.38 3.77
N THR A 107 5.06 -5.65 4.07
CA THR A 107 5.80 -6.02 5.29
C THR A 107 7.19 -5.40 5.32
N MET A 108 7.89 -5.32 4.18
CA MET A 108 9.17 -4.61 4.10
C MET A 108 8.98 -3.10 4.26
N CYS A 109 7.96 -2.53 3.60
CA CYS A 109 7.65 -1.10 3.75
C CYS A 109 7.35 -0.73 5.21
N GLU A 110 6.67 -1.60 5.97
CA GLU A 110 6.40 -1.41 7.40
C GLU A 110 7.69 -1.33 8.20
N ARG A 111 8.60 -2.30 8.00
CA ARG A 111 9.88 -2.39 8.72
C ARG A 111 10.79 -1.18 8.50
N PHE A 112 10.66 -0.52 7.34
CA PHE A 112 11.46 0.65 6.97
C PHE A 112 10.68 1.97 7.02
N GLY A 113 9.47 1.98 7.60
CA GLY A 113 8.72 3.22 7.88
C GLY A 113 8.11 3.91 6.65
N VAL A 114 7.95 3.21 5.53
CA VAL A 114 7.44 3.75 4.25
C VAL A 114 6.12 3.11 3.82
N LEU A 115 5.43 2.38 4.71
CA LEU A 115 4.17 1.70 4.37
C LEU A 115 3.09 2.67 3.87
N GLY A 116 2.89 3.80 4.55
CA GLY A 116 1.87 4.79 4.18
C GLY A 116 2.13 5.50 2.86
N SER A 117 3.41 5.60 2.47
CA SER A 117 3.86 6.20 1.21
C SER A 117 4.13 5.15 0.12
N SER A 118 3.94 3.86 0.40
CA SER A 118 4.10 2.80 -0.60
C SER A 118 3.10 2.97 -1.76
N LYS A 119 3.55 2.61 -2.96
CA LYS A 119 2.79 2.73 -4.20
C LYS A 119 2.88 1.46 -5.03
N VAL A 120 1.98 1.34 -5.98
CA VAL A 120 1.90 0.24 -6.93
C VAL A 120 1.27 0.75 -8.22
N LEU A 121 1.67 0.21 -9.36
CA LEU A 121 0.86 0.36 -10.58
C LEU A 121 -0.38 -0.51 -10.47
N ALA A 122 -1.52 0.12 -10.19
CA ALA A 122 -2.78 -0.56 -9.95
C ALA A 122 -3.55 -0.81 -11.25
N LYS A 123 -4.36 -1.87 -11.30
CA LYS A 123 -5.31 -2.08 -12.40
C LYS A 123 -6.42 -1.04 -12.33
N LYS A 124 -6.83 -0.44 -13.45
CA LYS A 124 -7.86 0.61 -13.49
C LYS A 124 -9.19 0.20 -12.86
N GLU A 125 -9.54 -1.07 -12.98
CA GLU A 125 -10.74 -1.67 -12.38
C GLU A 125 -10.73 -1.58 -10.85
N LEU A 126 -9.55 -1.48 -10.22
CA LEU A 126 -9.41 -1.36 -8.77
C LEU A 126 -9.93 -0.01 -8.24
N LEU A 127 -10.12 1.01 -9.09
CA LEU A 127 -10.82 2.24 -8.69
C LEU A 127 -12.26 1.98 -8.23
N MET A 128 -12.88 0.90 -8.72
CA MET A 128 -14.24 0.50 -8.35
C MET A 128 -14.28 -0.27 -7.03
N VAL A 129 -13.13 -0.68 -6.49
CA VAL A 129 -13.05 -1.39 -5.22
C VAL A 129 -13.09 -0.36 -4.09
N PRO A 130 -14.18 -0.32 -3.28
CA PRO A 130 -14.27 0.63 -2.18
C PRO A 130 -13.17 0.37 -1.16
N LEU A 131 -12.88 1.35 -0.32
CA LEU A 131 -11.81 1.31 0.68
C LEU A 131 -10.42 1.38 0.06
N ILE A 132 -10.00 0.30 -0.58
CA ILE A 132 -8.63 0.12 -1.07
C ILE A 132 -8.39 0.99 -2.31
N GLY A 133 -9.25 0.87 -3.32
CA GLY A 133 -9.15 1.64 -4.56
C GLY A 133 -9.24 3.14 -4.35
N TRP A 134 -10.14 3.56 -3.46
CA TRP A 134 -10.32 4.97 -3.12
C TRP A 134 -9.12 5.51 -2.34
N THR A 135 -8.59 4.74 -1.38
CA THR A 135 -7.35 5.13 -0.67
C THR A 135 -6.21 5.29 -1.67
N TRP A 136 -6.06 4.37 -2.62
CA TRP A 136 -5.05 4.47 -3.67
C TRP A 136 -5.23 5.69 -4.57
N TYR A 137 -6.48 6.03 -4.93
CA TYR A 137 -6.77 7.27 -5.66
C TYR A 137 -6.28 8.51 -4.89
N PHE A 138 -6.60 8.62 -3.60
CA PHE A 138 -6.16 9.76 -2.77
C PHE A 138 -4.65 9.79 -2.55
N LEU A 139 -3.98 8.64 -2.63
CA LEU A 139 -2.53 8.51 -2.60
C LEU A 139 -1.85 8.88 -3.92
N GLU A 140 -2.59 9.29 -4.96
CA GLU A 140 -2.06 9.59 -6.30
C GLU A 140 -1.35 8.37 -6.94
N ILE A 141 -1.83 7.16 -6.65
CA ILE A 141 -1.36 5.94 -7.33
C ILE A 141 -1.78 5.96 -8.80
N VAL A 142 -0.89 5.45 -9.66
CA VAL A 142 -1.12 5.34 -11.10
C VAL A 142 -1.95 4.10 -11.40
N PHE A 143 -3.04 4.28 -12.14
CA PHE A 143 -3.95 3.21 -12.57
C PHE A 143 -3.80 2.92 -14.06
N CYS A 144 -3.56 1.66 -14.42
CA CYS A 144 -3.27 1.19 -15.77
C CYS A 144 -4.38 0.30 -16.32
N LYS A 145 -4.65 0.38 -17.63
CA LYS A 145 -5.54 -0.52 -18.37
C LYS A 145 -4.87 -1.85 -18.75
N ARG A 146 -3.57 -2.00 -18.50
CA ARG A 146 -2.72 -3.14 -18.89
C ARG A 146 -2.49 -3.23 -20.40
N LYS A 147 -2.40 -2.07 -21.06
CA LYS A 147 -2.02 -1.95 -22.47
C LYS A 147 -1.00 -0.85 -22.59
N TRP A 148 0.26 -1.22 -22.81
CA TRP A 148 1.38 -0.28 -22.78
C TRP A 148 1.18 0.93 -23.71
N GLU A 149 0.66 0.70 -24.91
CA GLU A 149 0.38 1.77 -25.88
C GLU A 149 -0.62 2.81 -25.36
N GLU A 150 -1.57 2.40 -24.52
CA GLU A 150 -2.56 3.29 -23.91
C GLU A 150 -2.07 3.89 -22.58
N ASP A 151 -1.23 3.16 -21.85
CA ASP A 151 -0.84 3.50 -20.47
C ASP A 151 0.46 4.30 -20.38
N ARG A 152 1.33 4.25 -21.40
CA ARG A 152 2.69 4.85 -21.37
C ARG A 152 2.68 6.30 -20.89
N ASP A 153 1.84 7.14 -21.48
CA ASP A 153 1.80 8.57 -21.14
C ASP A 153 1.24 8.79 -19.74
N THR A 154 0.24 7.99 -19.34
CA THR A 154 -0.36 8.05 -18.00
C THR A 154 0.67 7.65 -16.93
N VAL A 155 1.43 6.59 -17.17
CA VAL A 155 2.50 6.12 -16.27
C VAL A 155 3.59 7.17 -16.16
N MET A 156 4.07 7.70 -17.28
CA MET A 156 5.13 8.71 -17.26
C MET A 156 4.68 9.99 -16.55
N HIS A 157 3.48 10.48 -16.81
CA HIS A 157 2.93 11.65 -16.15
C HIS A 157 2.71 11.42 -14.64
N GLY A 158 2.21 10.25 -14.27
CA GLY A 158 2.04 9.84 -12.87
C GLY A 158 3.36 9.85 -12.11
N LEU A 159 4.39 9.17 -12.65
CA LEU A 159 5.71 9.14 -12.03
C LEU A 159 6.36 10.54 -11.94
N GLN A 160 6.18 11.38 -12.96
CA GLN A 160 6.64 12.77 -12.90
C GLN A 160 5.95 13.57 -11.79
N ASN A 161 4.65 13.38 -11.59
CA ASN A 161 3.89 14.02 -10.52
C ASN A 161 4.31 13.55 -9.13
N LEU A 162 4.94 12.38 -9.00
CA LEU A 162 5.43 11.82 -7.75
C LEU A 162 6.87 12.23 -7.43
N ARG A 163 7.57 12.95 -8.32
CA ARG A 163 8.95 13.39 -8.10
C ARG A 163 9.10 14.34 -6.91
N ASP A 164 8.07 15.12 -6.59
CA ASP A 164 8.03 16.05 -5.47
C ASP A 164 7.26 15.50 -4.26
N TYR A 165 7.14 14.17 -4.12
CA TYR A 165 6.44 13.57 -3.00
C TYR A 165 7.21 13.80 -1.69
N PRO A 166 6.54 14.22 -0.59
CA PRO A 166 7.24 14.67 0.62
C PRO A 166 7.75 13.55 1.51
N GLU A 167 7.29 12.32 1.28
CA GLU A 167 7.65 11.11 2.02
C GLU A 167 8.43 10.18 1.09
N TYR A 168 9.46 9.50 1.60
CA TYR A 168 10.18 8.50 0.82
C TYR A 168 9.21 7.41 0.36
N MET A 169 9.23 7.13 -0.94
CA MET A 169 8.22 6.32 -1.60
C MET A 169 8.83 5.06 -2.14
N TRP A 170 8.19 3.93 -1.87
CA TRP A 170 8.53 2.65 -2.45
C TRP A 170 7.44 2.24 -3.44
N GLU A 171 7.72 2.36 -4.72
CA GLU A 171 6.83 1.96 -5.83
C GLU A 171 7.12 0.50 -6.19
N ILE A 172 6.14 -0.37 -5.94
CA ILE A 172 6.27 -1.80 -6.21
C ILE A 172 5.72 -2.10 -7.61
N LEU A 173 6.62 -2.50 -8.51
CA LEU A 173 6.31 -2.96 -9.86
C LEU A 173 6.33 -4.48 -9.90
N GLN A 174 5.16 -5.09 -10.01
CA GLN A 174 5.01 -6.52 -10.18
C GLN A 174 5.05 -6.88 -11.66
N CYS A 175 6.14 -7.54 -12.07
CA CYS A 175 6.31 -8.09 -13.40
C CYS A 175 5.95 -9.59 -13.39
N GLY A 176 4.87 -9.94 -14.07
CA GLY A 176 4.60 -11.35 -14.41
C GLY A 176 5.29 -11.71 -15.73
N THR A 177 5.77 -12.95 -15.84
CA THR A 177 6.01 -13.57 -17.15
C THR A 177 4.66 -13.84 -17.81
N PHE A 178 4.47 -13.30 -19.02
CA PHE A 178 3.38 -13.70 -19.91
C PHE A 178 3.54 -15.16 -20.34
#